data_AF-A0A3L6LCZ2-F1
#
_entry.id   AF-A0A3L6LCZ2-F1
#
_cell.length_a   1.000
_cell.length_b   1.000
_cell.length_c   1.000
_cell.angle_alpha   90.00
_cell.angle_beta   90.00
_cell.angle_gamma   90.00
#
_symmetry.space_group_name_H-M   'P 1'
#
loop_
_entity.id
_entity.type
_entity.pdbx_description
1 polymer ?
#
loop_
_entity_poly.entity_id
_entity_poly.type
_entity_poly.pdbx_seq_one_letter_code
_entity_poly.pdbx_strand_id
1 'polypeptide(L)'
;MKFLFLALACVHYTLRKAQQGAGDGLDKGACSKFCTISEELNKVQGNTAEHLQAFNTIRVKNKQTQLRLQIYATEAQDDTARIKAATLALWLSRKADAATTAGLRTASKKAINGVATALYAKGRVDELLELMAQTKSGSHGCLVNGNSGREAQ
;
A
#
# COMPACT_ATOMS: atom_id res chain seq x y z
N MET A 1 58.23 15.97 -15.62
CA MET A 1 57.83 16.21 -14.21
C MET A 1 56.61 17.15 -14.04
N LYS A 2 56.33 18.09 -14.96
CA LYS A 2 55.21 19.06 -14.83
C LYS A 2 53.80 18.46 -15.01
N PHE A 3 53.67 17.41 -15.82
CA PHE A 3 52.40 16.69 -16.03
C PHE A 3 51.98 15.78 -14.87
N LEU A 4 52.93 15.37 -14.03
CA LEU A 4 52.68 14.50 -12.87
C LEU A 4 52.02 15.28 -11.73
N PHE A 5 52.40 16.55 -11.54
CA PHE A 5 51.75 17.45 -10.59
C PHE A 5 50.33 17.86 -11.00
N LEU A 6 50.06 17.97 -12.31
CA LEU A 6 48.75 18.35 -12.85
C LEU A 6 47.74 17.20 -12.74
N ALA A 7 48.19 15.96 -12.94
CA ALA A 7 47.39 14.77 -12.68
C ALA A 7 47.08 14.58 -11.19
N LEU A 8 48.05 14.84 -10.30
CA LEU A 8 47.85 14.75 -8.85
C LEU A 8 46.81 15.77 -8.36
N ALA A 9 46.86 17.02 -8.86
CA ALA A 9 45.90 18.06 -8.51
C ALA A 9 44.47 17.77 -9.00
N CYS A 10 44.31 17.21 -10.21
CA CYS A 10 43.00 16.79 -10.71
C CYS A 10 42.38 15.67 -9.87
N VAL A 11 43.18 14.68 -9.43
CA VAL A 11 42.69 13.59 -8.57
C VAL A 11 42.29 14.10 -7.19
N HIS A 12 43.01 15.08 -6.62
CA HIS A 12 42.64 15.67 -5.33
C HIS A 12 41.37 16.54 -5.43
N TYR A 13 41.11 17.17 -6.58
CA TYR A 13 39.93 18.00 -6.80
C TYR A 13 38.67 17.16 -7.00
N THR A 14 38.76 16.03 -7.70
CA THR A 14 37.62 15.12 -7.90
C THR A 14 37.29 14.32 -6.64
N LEU A 15 38.30 13.91 -5.85
CA LEU A 15 38.07 13.21 -4.58
C LEU A 15 37.42 14.13 -3.52
N ARG A 16 37.78 15.42 -3.48
CA ARG A 16 37.10 16.40 -2.61
C ARG A 16 35.64 16.63 -2.98
N LYS A 17 35.29 16.62 -4.27
CA LYS A 17 33.88 16.75 -4.71
C LYS A 17 33.04 15.53 -4.37
N ALA A 18 33.62 14.32 -4.42
CA ALA A 18 32.93 13.11 -3.97
C ALA A 18 32.70 13.09 -2.45
N GLN A 19 33.62 13.66 -1.66
CA GLN A 19 33.48 13.79 -0.21
C GLN A 19 32.50 14.92 0.20
N GLN A 20 32.24 15.90 -0.68
CA GLN A 20 31.30 17.01 -0.39
C GLN A 20 29.82 16.65 -0.58
N GLY A 21 29.50 15.50 -1.19
CA GLY A 21 28.13 14.97 -1.23
C GLY A 21 27.87 13.80 -0.27
N ALA A 22 28.90 13.31 0.41
CA ALA A 22 28.80 12.26 1.41
C ALA A 22 28.79 12.90 2.81
N GLY A 23 27.58 13.20 3.31
CA GLY A 23 27.35 13.91 4.57
C GLY A 23 26.28 14.99 4.51
N ASP A 24 25.75 15.29 3.31
CA ASP A 24 24.63 16.21 3.17
C ASP A 24 23.33 15.56 3.65
N GLY A 25 22.54 16.33 4.40
CA GLY A 25 21.21 15.92 4.85
C GLY A 25 20.26 15.63 3.68
N LEU A 26 19.20 14.89 3.96
CA LEU A 26 18.16 14.56 2.99
C LEU A 26 17.45 15.84 2.54
N ASP A 27 17.51 16.14 1.25
CA ASP A 27 16.87 17.32 0.71
C ASP A 27 15.34 17.20 0.72
N LYS A 28 14.66 18.36 0.73
CA LYS A 28 13.19 18.45 0.74
C LYS A 28 12.51 17.60 -0.34
N GLY A 29 13.08 17.51 -1.54
CA GLY A 29 12.51 16.72 -2.63
C GLY A 29 12.58 15.21 -2.35
N ALA A 30 13.68 14.73 -1.79
CA ALA A 30 13.83 13.34 -1.36
C ALA A 30 12.96 13.03 -0.11
N CYS A 31 12.95 13.92 0.89
CA CYS A 31 12.09 13.81 2.08
C CYS A 31 10.60 13.72 1.69
N SER A 32 10.13 14.60 0.79
CA SER A 32 8.73 14.59 0.32
C SER A 32 8.33 13.26 -0.33
N LYS A 33 9.24 12.58 -1.03
CA LYS A 33 8.95 11.26 -1.62
C LYS A 33 8.73 10.19 -0.56
N PHE A 34 9.52 10.19 0.52
CA PHE A 34 9.32 9.27 1.64
C PHE A 34 8.00 9.55 2.38
N CYS A 35 7.63 10.82 2.57
CA CYS A 35 6.32 11.18 3.11
C CYS A 35 5.18 10.64 2.22
N THR A 36 5.27 10.81 0.89
CA THR A 36 4.28 10.25 -0.04
C THR A 36 4.21 8.72 0.04
N ILE A 37 5.36 8.03 0.08
CA ILE A 37 5.39 6.56 0.24
C ILE A 37 4.69 6.15 1.53
N SER A 38 4.95 6.86 2.64
CA SER A 38 4.31 6.61 3.93
C SER A 38 2.79 6.80 3.87
N GLU A 39 2.29 7.83 3.18
CA GLU A 39 0.86 8.06 2.95
C GLU A 39 0.21 6.97 2.09
N GLU A 40 0.89 6.53 1.02
CA GLU A 40 0.40 5.44 0.17
C GLU A 40 0.31 4.11 0.93
N LEU A 41 1.29 3.82 1.79
CA LEU A 41 1.26 2.65 2.67
C LEU A 41 0.10 2.71 3.67
N ASN A 42 -0.28 3.90 4.14
CA ASN A 42 -1.43 4.10 5.03
C ASN A 42 -2.77 3.76 4.34
N LYS A 43 -2.89 4.00 3.03
CA LYS A 43 -4.12 3.70 2.25
C LYS A 43 -4.38 2.20 2.07
N VAL A 44 -3.36 1.35 2.21
CA VAL A 44 -3.47 -0.10 2.02
C VAL A 44 -4.56 -0.70 2.91
N GLN A 45 -4.70 -0.22 4.15
CA GLN A 45 -5.75 -0.69 5.07
C GLN A 45 -7.17 -0.38 4.55
N GLY A 46 -7.43 0.86 4.15
CA GLY A 46 -8.73 1.29 3.64
C GLY A 46 -9.13 0.53 2.38
N ASN A 47 -8.24 0.49 1.38
CA ASN A 47 -8.48 -0.22 0.11
C ASN A 47 -8.75 -1.72 0.33
N THR A 48 -8.04 -2.32 1.29
CA THR A 48 -8.23 -3.73 1.64
C THR A 48 -9.58 -3.98 2.30
N ALA A 49 -10.01 -3.10 3.20
CA ALA A 49 -11.32 -3.19 3.85
C ALA A 49 -12.47 -3.08 2.84
N GLU A 50 -12.40 -2.12 1.91
CA GLU A 50 -13.39 -1.98 0.83
C GLU A 50 -13.49 -3.23 -0.04
N HIS A 51 -12.35 -3.82 -0.40
CA HIS A 51 -12.31 -5.03 -1.21
C HIS A 51 -12.93 -6.25 -0.49
N LEU A 52 -12.66 -6.42 0.81
CA LEU A 52 -13.30 -7.47 1.62
C LEU A 52 -14.81 -7.23 1.78
N GLN A 53 -15.22 -5.97 1.93
CA GLN A 53 -16.64 -5.60 2.01
C GLN A 53 -17.38 -5.95 0.70
N ALA A 54 -16.76 -5.76 -0.47
CA ALA A 54 -17.34 -6.13 -1.75
C ALA A 54 -17.66 -7.63 -1.85
N PHE A 55 -16.77 -8.51 -1.37
CA PHE A 55 -17.03 -9.96 -1.30
C PHE A 55 -18.25 -10.28 -0.41
N ASN A 56 -18.32 -9.64 0.76
CA ASN A 56 -19.44 -9.87 1.67
C ASN A 56 -20.77 -9.37 1.07
N THR A 57 -20.77 -8.23 0.39
CA THR A 57 -21.96 -7.69 -0.30
C THR A 57 -22.48 -8.66 -1.36
N ILE A 58 -21.59 -9.22 -2.20
CA ILE A 58 -21.95 -10.23 -3.21
C ILE A 58 -22.54 -11.47 -2.54
N ARG A 59 -21.90 -11.96 -1.47
CA ARG A 59 -22.36 -13.14 -0.71
C ARG A 59 -23.78 -12.91 -0.17
N VAL A 60 -24.02 -11.80 0.52
CA VAL A 60 -25.32 -11.47 1.12
C VAL A 60 -26.40 -11.36 0.05
N LYS A 61 -26.14 -10.61 -1.03
CA LYS A 61 -27.10 -10.44 -2.13
C LYS A 61 -27.48 -11.77 -2.78
N ASN A 62 -26.49 -12.63 -3.04
CA ASN A 62 -26.75 -13.94 -3.63
C ASN A 62 -27.57 -14.86 -2.72
N LYS A 63 -27.29 -14.88 -1.41
CA LYS A 63 -28.09 -15.66 -0.45
C LYS A 63 -29.52 -15.12 -0.31
N GLN A 64 -29.71 -13.80 -0.28
CA GLN A 64 -31.04 -13.20 -0.25
C GLN A 64 -31.86 -13.57 -1.49
N THR A 65 -31.28 -13.44 -2.68
CA THR A 65 -31.96 -13.80 -3.92
C THR A 65 -32.20 -15.31 -4.03
N GLN A 66 -31.27 -16.14 -3.58
CA GLN A 66 -31.47 -17.59 -3.47
C GLN A 66 -32.73 -17.89 -2.66
N LEU A 67 -32.88 -17.32 -1.45
CA LEU A 67 -34.01 -17.60 -0.57
C LEU A 67 -35.34 -17.20 -1.23
N ARG A 68 -35.37 -16.03 -1.88
CA ARG A 68 -36.56 -15.56 -2.62
C ARG A 68 -36.95 -16.53 -3.75
N LEU A 69 -35.96 -17.06 -4.48
CA LEU A 69 -36.20 -18.03 -5.55
C LEU A 69 -36.63 -19.40 -5.03
N GLN A 70 -36.14 -19.83 -3.86
CA GLN A 70 -36.62 -21.05 -3.21
C GLN A 70 -38.09 -20.92 -2.79
N ILE A 71 -38.47 -19.78 -2.23
CA ILE A 71 -39.87 -19.48 -1.91
C ILE A 71 -40.71 -19.53 -3.19
N TYR A 72 -40.31 -18.80 -4.23
CA TYR A 72 -41.03 -18.80 -5.51
C TYR A 72 -41.16 -20.20 -6.12
N ALA A 73 -40.10 -21.02 -6.08
CA ALA A 73 -40.14 -22.39 -6.58
C ALA A 73 -41.13 -23.27 -5.80
N THR A 74 -41.35 -22.99 -4.52
CA THR A 74 -42.30 -23.74 -3.66
C THR A 74 -43.74 -23.36 -3.99
N GLU A 75 -44.00 -22.09 -4.30
CA GLU A 75 -45.33 -21.56 -4.61
C GLU A 75 -45.75 -21.72 -6.09
N ALA A 76 -44.78 -21.93 -6.98
CA ALA A 76 -45.03 -22.00 -8.42
C ALA A 76 -45.82 -23.27 -8.81
N GLN A 77 -47.01 -23.05 -9.39
CA GLN A 77 -47.84 -24.13 -9.95
C GLN A 77 -47.33 -24.63 -11.31
N ASP A 78 -46.64 -23.78 -12.07
CA ASP A 78 -46.00 -24.18 -13.32
C ASP A 78 -44.67 -24.90 -13.06
N ASP A 79 -44.58 -26.15 -13.51
CA ASP A 79 -43.40 -27.00 -13.35
C ASP A 79 -42.15 -26.38 -13.98
N THR A 80 -42.29 -25.68 -15.11
CA THR A 80 -41.16 -25.04 -15.80
C THR A 80 -40.61 -23.87 -14.97
N ALA A 81 -41.47 -23.01 -14.46
CA ALA A 81 -41.12 -21.90 -13.59
C ALA A 81 -40.48 -22.39 -12.28
N ARG A 82 -41.05 -23.44 -11.68
CA ARG A 82 -40.50 -24.10 -10.48
C ARG A 82 -39.07 -24.58 -10.71
N ILE A 83 -38.83 -25.34 -11.79
CA ILE A 83 -37.50 -25.88 -12.10
C ILE A 83 -36.49 -24.76 -12.37
N LYS A 84 -36.87 -23.73 -13.12
CA LYS A 84 -35.99 -22.58 -13.40
C LYS A 84 -35.60 -21.84 -12.12
N ALA A 85 -36.56 -21.57 -11.24
CA ALA A 85 -36.31 -20.87 -9.99
C ALA A 85 -35.44 -21.70 -9.03
N ALA A 86 -35.72 -22.99 -8.88
CA ALA A 86 -34.90 -23.90 -8.07
C ALA A 86 -33.47 -24.01 -8.59
N THR A 87 -33.29 -24.09 -9.91
CA THR A 87 -31.96 -24.15 -10.56
C THR A 87 -31.18 -22.86 -10.31
N LEU A 88 -31.82 -21.70 -10.49
CA LEU A 88 -31.18 -20.41 -10.25
C LEU A 88 -30.82 -20.21 -8.77
N ALA A 89 -31.69 -20.64 -7.85
CA ALA A 89 -31.40 -20.61 -6.43
C ALA A 89 -30.15 -21.45 -6.08
N LEU A 90 -30.05 -22.67 -6.61
CA LEU A 90 -28.89 -23.53 -6.41
C LEU A 90 -27.60 -22.87 -6.95
N TRP A 91 -27.65 -22.28 -8.14
CA TRP A 91 -26.52 -21.57 -8.72
C TRP A 91 -26.07 -20.38 -7.85
N LEU A 92 -27.01 -19.58 -7.35
CA LEU A 92 -26.71 -18.46 -6.45
C LEU A 92 -26.14 -18.93 -5.10
N SER A 93 -26.60 -20.07 -4.56
CA SER A 93 -25.99 -20.65 -3.37
C SER A 93 -24.52 -20.97 -3.60
N ARG A 94 -24.21 -21.67 -4.70
CA ARG A 94 -22.83 -22.03 -5.08
C ARG A 94 -21.95 -20.78 -5.26
N LYS A 95 -22.49 -19.73 -5.89
CA LYS A 95 -21.80 -18.43 -6.03
C LYS A 95 -21.50 -17.79 -4.68
N ALA A 96 -22.45 -17.81 -3.73
CA ALA A 96 -22.25 -17.27 -2.39
C ALA A 96 -21.22 -18.07 -1.57
N ASP A 97 -21.23 -19.41 -1.71
CA ASP A 97 -20.29 -20.29 -1.02
C ASP A 97 -18.87 -20.15 -1.59
N ALA A 98 -18.75 -19.99 -2.92
CA ALA A 98 -17.48 -19.65 -3.57
C ALA A 98 -16.94 -18.28 -3.11
N ALA A 99 -17.80 -17.25 -3.02
CA ALA A 99 -17.41 -15.94 -2.50
C ALA A 99 -16.96 -16.02 -1.03
N THR A 100 -17.61 -16.85 -0.21
CA THR A 100 -17.19 -17.12 1.17
C THR A 100 -15.80 -17.76 1.20
N THR A 101 -15.57 -18.79 0.39
CA THR A 101 -14.28 -19.51 0.36
C THR A 101 -13.14 -18.62 -0.13
N ALA A 102 -13.36 -17.90 -1.24
CA ALA A 102 -12.38 -16.96 -1.79
C ALA A 102 -12.09 -15.81 -0.82
N GLY A 103 -13.15 -15.24 -0.22
CA GLY A 103 -13.06 -14.17 0.77
C GLY A 103 -12.31 -14.60 2.04
N LEU A 104 -12.72 -15.70 2.66
CA LEU A 104 -12.22 -16.12 3.98
C LEU A 104 -10.83 -16.77 3.92
N ARG A 105 -10.56 -17.63 2.94
CA ARG A 105 -9.31 -18.41 2.90
C ARG A 105 -8.16 -17.67 2.23
N THR A 106 -8.46 -16.94 1.16
CA THR A 106 -7.41 -16.38 0.29
C THR A 106 -7.33 -14.86 0.43
N ALA A 107 -8.44 -14.16 0.19
CA ALA A 107 -8.44 -12.70 0.19
C ALA A 107 -8.15 -12.14 1.59
N SER A 108 -8.78 -12.67 2.64
CA SER A 108 -8.58 -12.20 4.03
C SER A 108 -7.15 -12.43 4.52
N LYS A 109 -6.54 -13.59 4.24
CA LYS A 109 -5.14 -13.85 4.62
C LYS A 109 -4.17 -12.91 3.89
N LYS A 110 -4.37 -12.73 2.57
CA LYS A 110 -3.57 -11.81 1.76
C LYS A 110 -3.74 -10.35 2.23
N ALA A 111 -4.97 -9.95 2.55
CA ALA A 111 -5.34 -8.66 3.10
C ALA A 111 -4.60 -8.38 4.41
N ILE A 112 -4.71 -9.27 5.40
CA ILE A 112 -4.06 -9.13 6.71
C ILE A 112 -2.54 -9.01 6.55
N ASN A 113 -1.93 -9.91 5.77
CA ASN A 113 -0.48 -9.88 5.55
C ASN A 113 -0.02 -8.62 4.81
N GLY A 114 -0.81 -8.15 3.83
CA GLY A 114 -0.53 -6.94 3.08
C GLY A 114 -0.59 -5.69 3.97
N VAL A 115 -1.63 -5.58 4.79
CA VAL A 115 -1.78 -4.49 5.77
C VAL A 115 -0.67 -4.52 6.80
N ALA A 116 -0.34 -5.69 7.36
CA ALA A 116 0.75 -5.82 8.33
C ALA A 116 2.10 -5.39 7.73
N THR A 117 2.41 -5.84 6.51
CA THR A 117 3.63 -5.45 5.79
C THR A 117 3.65 -3.94 5.54
N ALA A 118 2.53 -3.37 5.10
CA ALA A 118 2.45 -1.94 4.79
C ALA A 118 2.61 -1.06 6.04
N LEU A 119 1.96 -1.43 7.15
CA LEU A 119 2.08 -0.72 8.42
C LEU A 119 3.50 -0.82 8.99
N TYR A 120 4.13 -1.99 8.90
CA TYR A 120 5.52 -2.15 9.32
C TYR A 120 6.47 -1.28 8.48
N ALA A 121 6.32 -1.30 7.15
CA ALA A 121 7.12 -0.46 6.26
C ALA A 121 6.89 1.05 6.52
N LYS A 122 5.65 1.46 6.75
CA LYS A 122 5.29 2.83 7.13
C LYS A 122 6.00 3.24 8.42
N GLY A 123 5.91 2.41 9.47
CA GLY A 123 6.59 2.68 10.74
C GLY A 123 8.09 2.89 10.58
N ARG A 124 8.75 2.07 9.75
CA ARG A 124 10.19 2.22 9.46
C ARG A 124 10.54 3.50 8.70
N VAL A 125 9.70 3.93 7.77
CA VAL A 125 9.88 5.19 7.05
C VAL A 125 9.64 6.39 7.98
N ASP A 126 8.56 6.36 8.75
CA ASP A 126 8.21 7.43 9.68
C ASP A 126 9.25 7.58 10.79
N GLU A 127 9.73 6.48 11.38
CA GLU A 127 10.81 6.48 12.38
C GLU A 127 12.10 7.08 11.81
N LEU A 128 12.48 6.72 10.59
CA LEU A 128 13.66 7.27 9.94
C LEU A 128 13.52 8.78 9.69
N LEU A 129 12.37 9.22 9.16
CA LEU A 129 12.09 10.63 8.93
C LEU A 129 12.08 11.44 10.23
N GLU A 130 11.49 10.89 11.29
CA GLU A 130 11.44 11.50 12.61
C GLU A 130 12.84 11.62 13.22
N LEU A 131 13.65 10.55 13.15
CA LEU A 131 15.05 10.58 13.60
C LEU A 131 15.86 11.63 12.85
N MET A 132 15.69 11.73 11.52
CA MET A 132 16.38 12.75 10.72
C MET A 132 15.89 14.17 11.05
N ALA A 133 14.60 14.36 11.36
CA ALA A 133 14.05 15.64 11.77
C ALA A 133 14.60 16.11 13.12
N GLN A 134 14.80 15.17 14.06
CA GLN A 134 15.38 15.44 15.38
C GLN A 134 16.90 15.60 15.36
N THR A 135 17.59 15.01 14.37
CA THR A 135 19.05 15.08 14.24
C THR A 135 19.47 16.39 13.57
N LYS A 136 19.52 17.46 14.38
CA LYS A 136 19.94 18.80 13.97
C LYS A 136 20.81 19.48 15.03
N SER A 137 21.74 20.31 14.57
CA SER A 137 22.62 21.13 15.40
C SER A 137 23.02 22.40 14.64
N GLY A 138 22.55 23.56 15.13
CA GLY A 138 22.89 24.86 14.54
C GLY A 138 22.43 24.95 13.09
N SER A 139 23.35 25.19 12.15
CA SER A 139 23.04 25.24 10.71
C SER A 139 23.01 23.87 10.02
N HIS A 140 23.24 22.78 10.73
CA HIS A 140 23.33 21.43 10.18
C HIS A 140 22.15 20.57 10.61
N GLY A 141 21.62 19.78 9.69
CA GLY A 141 20.55 18.83 9.99
C GLY A 141 20.48 17.72 8.96
N CYS A 142 19.89 16.60 9.35
CA CYS A 142 19.67 15.48 8.44
C CYS A 142 18.48 15.70 7.49
N LEU A 143 17.69 16.76 7.66
CA LEU A 143 16.71 17.25 6.69
C LEU A 143 17.07 18.68 6.26
N VAL A 144 17.25 18.91 4.96
CA VAL A 144 17.73 20.21 4.42
C VAL A 144 16.79 20.77 3.35
N ASN A 145 16.62 22.09 3.33
CA ASN A 145 15.95 22.76 2.21
C ASN A 145 16.98 22.96 1.07
N GLY A 146 16.59 22.58 -0.15
CA GLY A 146 17.50 22.55 -1.29
C GLY A 146 18.28 23.86 -1.52
N ASN A 147 19.56 23.70 -1.88
CA ASN A 147 20.57 24.65 -2.33
C ASN A 147 21.60 25.24 -1.35
N SER A 148 21.54 24.92 -0.07
CA SER A 148 22.68 25.07 0.85
C SER A 148 22.31 24.28 2.08
N GLY A 149 23.19 23.46 2.66
CA GLY A 149 22.94 22.75 3.92
C GLY A 149 22.58 23.69 5.07
N ARG A 150 21.36 24.22 5.03
CA ARG A 150 20.71 25.20 5.87
C ARG A 150 19.25 24.78 5.98
N GLU A 151 18.75 24.91 7.18
CA GLU A 151 17.54 24.25 7.67
C GLU A 151 16.30 24.60 6.86
N ALA A 152 15.33 23.68 6.90
CA ALA A 152 13.96 24.00 6.61
C ALA A 152 13.34 24.73 7.81
N GLN A 153 13.11 26.04 7.65
CA GLN A 153 12.30 26.82 8.56
C GLN A 153 10.82 26.45 8.41
#